data_AF-A0A534CE47-F1
#
_entry.id   AF-A0A534CE47-F1
#
_cell.length_a   1.000
_cell.length_b   1.000
_cell.length_c   1.000
_cell.angle_alpha   90.00
_cell.angle_beta   90.00
_cell.angle_gamma   90.00
#
_symmetry.space_group_name_H-M   'P 1'
#
loop_
_entity.id
_entity.type
_entity.pdbx_description
1 polymer ?
#
loop_
_entity_poly.entity_id
_entity_poly.type
_entity_poly.pdbx_seq_one_letter_code
_entity_poly.pdbx_strand_id
1 'polypeptide(L)'
;MALEVVRRFTPREIRAQILANLHRWRRQGVWGAAYKEWQDIAEGLDDGELFAAMLGRDENAVRLRQSAPFVGLLPKEQVRKLNEEAAG
;
A
#
# COMPACT_ATOMS: atom_id res chain seq x y z
N MET A 1 -6.35 6.50 -5.20
CA MET A 1 -6.25 5.85 -3.87
C MET A 1 -4.94 6.16 -3.13
N ALA A 2 -3.76 5.73 -3.61
CA ALA A 2 -2.51 5.83 -2.83
C ALA A 2 -2.11 7.27 -2.42
N LEU A 3 -2.31 8.25 -3.30
CA LEU A 3 -2.09 9.67 -2.99
C LEU A 3 -2.92 10.14 -1.80
N GLU A 4 -4.17 9.71 -1.72
CA GLU A 4 -5.07 10.11 -0.63
C GLU A 4 -4.67 9.46 0.70
N VAL A 5 -4.11 8.25 0.66
CA VAL A 5 -3.53 7.61 1.85
C VAL A 5 -2.33 8.42 2.34
N VAL A 6 -1.38 8.76 1.47
CA VAL A 6 -0.19 9.54 1.84
C VAL A 6 -0.54 10.93 2.38
N ARG A 7 -1.64 11.54 1.90
CA ARG A 7 -2.11 12.84 2.40
C ARG A 7 -2.71 12.79 3.80
N ARG A 8 -3.29 11.66 4.22
CA ARG A 8 -4.08 11.56 5.45
C ARG A 8 -3.39 10.83 6.58
N PHE A 9 -2.45 9.96 6.27
CA PHE A 9 -1.80 9.08 7.23
C PHE A 9 -0.30 9.32 7.25
N THR A 10 0.27 9.26 8.44
CA THR A 10 1.71 9.30 8.63
C THR A 10 2.38 8.05 8.05
N PRO A 11 3.67 8.11 7.68
CA PRO A 11 4.42 6.91 7.27
C PRO A 11 4.31 5.78 8.29
N ARG A 12 4.36 6.10 9.58
CA ARG A 12 4.22 5.11 10.67
C ARG A 12 2.88 4.36 10.62
N GLU A 13 1.78 5.07 10.43
CA GLU A 13 0.44 4.45 10.34
C GLU A 13 0.30 3.59 9.09
N ILE A 14 0.86 4.06 7.96
CA ILE A 14 0.88 3.31 6.71
C ILE A 14 1.66 2.00 6.87
N ARG A 15 2.88 2.06 7.45
CA ARG A 15 3.70 0.88 7.75
C ARG A 15 2.97 -0.10 8.65
N ALA A 16 2.35 0.39 9.72
CA ALA A 16 1.57 -0.45 10.64
C ALA A 16 0.43 -1.17 9.91
N GLN A 17 -0.30 -0.49 9.03
CA GLN A 17 -1.36 -1.12 8.24
C GLN A 17 -0.80 -2.17 7.27
N ILE A 18 0.30 -1.84 6.56
CA ILE A 18 0.94 -2.76 5.61
C ILE A 18 1.31 -4.05 6.34
N LEU A 19 2.03 -3.96 7.46
CA LEU A 19 2.45 -5.12 8.24
C LEU A 19 1.24 -5.92 8.75
N ALA A 20 0.21 -5.25 9.28
CA ALA A 20 -1.00 -5.93 9.74
C ALA A 20 -1.72 -6.71 8.62
N ASN A 21 -1.80 -6.12 7.42
CA ASN A 21 -2.40 -6.76 6.26
C ASN A 21 -1.55 -7.93 5.75
N LEU A 22 -0.23 -7.77 5.65
CA LEU A 22 0.69 -8.83 5.25
C LEU A 22 0.64 -10.01 6.22
N HIS A 23 0.64 -9.75 7.54
CA HIS A 23 0.47 -10.80 8.55
C HIS A 23 -0.87 -11.55 8.42
N ARG A 24 -1.96 -10.84 8.12
CA ARG A 24 -3.27 -11.48 7.89
C ARG A 24 -3.26 -12.34 6.63
N TRP A 25 -2.76 -11.83 5.51
CA TRP A 25 -2.72 -12.57 4.24
C TRP A 25 -1.79 -13.77 4.29
N ARG A 26 -0.65 -13.66 4.99
CA ARG A 26 0.25 -14.79 5.24
C ARG A 26 -0.46 -15.93 5.96
N ARG A 27 -1.31 -15.62 6.96
CA ARG A 27 -2.13 -16.63 7.65
C ARG A 27 -3.20 -17.26 6.76
N GLN A 28 -3.58 -16.61 5.66
CA GLN A 28 -4.53 -17.12 4.68
C GLN A 28 -3.86 -17.90 3.54
N GLY A 29 -2.53 -18.12 3.61
CA GLY A 29 -1.77 -18.89 2.62
C GLY A 29 -1.43 -18.15 1.34
N VAL A 30 -1.67 -16.83 1.28
CA VAL A 30 -1.32 -16.00 0.11
C VAL A 30 0.06 -15.39 0.35
N TRP A 31 1.06 -15.83 -0.44
CA TRP A 31 2.42 -15.31 -0.38
C TRP A 31 3.06 -15.25 -1.77
N GLY A 32 3.67 -14.12 -2.11
CA GLY A 32 4.37 -13.91 -3.38
C GLY A 32 5.51 -12.91 -3.25
N ALA A 33 6.32 -12.74 -4.31
CA ALA A 33 7.51 -11.88 -4.29
C ALA A 33 7.20 -10.44 -3.81
N ALA A 34 6.12 -9.85 -4.31
CA ALA A 34 5.71 -8.49 -3.93
C ALA A 34 5.40 -8.35 -2.43
N TYR A 35 5.00 -9.42 -1.73
CA TYR A 35 4.68 -9.37 -0.31
C TYR A 35 5.94 -9.21 0.53
N LYS A 36 7.00 -9.95 0.15
CA LYS A 36 8.30 -9.82 0.79
C LYS A 36 8.87 -8.42 0.58
N GLU A 37 8.78 -7.90 -0.64
CA GLU A 37 9.22 -6.53 -0.94
C GLU A 37 8.46 -5.49 -0.11
N TRP A 38 7.13 -5.61 0.00
CA TRP A 38 6.35 -4.72 0.87
C TRP A 38 6.69 -4.85 2.35
N GLN A 39 7.03 -6.06 2.82
CA GLN A 39 7.49 -6.27 4.18
C GLN A 39 8.83 -5.56 4.41
N ASP A 40 9.80 -5.80 3.52
CA ASP A 40 11.14 -5.20 3.60
C ASP A 40 11.03 -3.65 3.58
N ILE A 41 10.19 -3.08 2.69
CA ILE A 41 9.90 -1.64 2.65
C ILE A 41 9.29 -1.16 3.96
N ALA A 42 8.29 -1.85 4.51
CA ALA A 42 7.54 -1.40 5.68
C ALA A 42 8.32 -1.51 6.99
N GLU A 43 9.20 -2.50 7.12
CA GLU A 43 10.12 -2.68 8.25
C GLU A 43 11.29 -1.69 8.22
N GLY A 44 11.62 -1.16 7.03
CA GLY A 44 12.60 -0.09 6.86
C GLY A 44 12.21 1.24 7.52
N LEU A 45 13.19 2.14 7.64
CA LEU A 45 13.01 3.50 8.16
C LEU A 45 12.97 4.57 7.05
N ASP A 46 13.17 4.19 5.79
CA ASP A 46 13.18 5.12 4.67
C ASP A 46 11.75 5.40 4.20
N ASP A 47 11.23 6.58 4.56
CA ASP A 47 9.91 7.04 4.13
C ASP A 47 9.88 7.39 2.64
N GLY A 48 11.02 7.75 2.05
CA GLY A 48 11.17 7.97 0.61
C GLY A 48 10.94 6.69 -0.18
N GLU A 49 11.48 5.56 0.28
CA GLU A 49 11.26 4.24 -0.33
C GLU A 49 9.77 3.83 -0.26
N LEU A 50 9.14 4.04 0.91
CA LEU A 50 7.71 3.81 1.09
C LEU A 50 6.87 4.64 0.11
N PHE A 51 7.15 5.94 0.00
CA PHE A 51 6.42 6.82 -0.91
C PHE A 51 6.70 6.53 -2.38
N ALA A 52 7.93 6.15 -2.74
CA ALA A 52 8.27 5.72 -4.09
C ALA A 52 7.45 4.49 -4.50
N ALA A 53 7.33 3.48 -3.64
CA ALA A 53 6.49 2.32 -3.91
C ALA A 53 4.99 2.69 -4.03
N MET A 54 4.51 3.61 -3.17
CA MET A 54 3.10 4.02 -3.16
C MET A 54 2.71 4.99 -4.28
N LEU A 55 3.60 5.85 -4.76
CA LEU A 55 3.27 6.97 -5.64
C LEU A 55 4.07 6.98 -6.95
N GLY A 56 5.18 6.24 -7.01
CA GLY A 56 6.07 6.18 -8.17
C GLY A 56 5.34 5.72 -9.42
N ARG A 57 5.75 6.21 -10.59
CA ARG A 57 5.12 5.89 -11.89
C ARG A 57 5.90 4.88 -12.71
N ASP A 58 7.07 4.46 -12.21
CA ASP A 58 7.86 3.41 -12.83
C ASP A 58 7.17 2.03 -12.73
N GLU A 59 7.64 1.10 -13.55
CA GLU A 59 7.09 -0.26 -13.64
C GLU A 59 7.15 -0.99 -12.30
N ASN A 60 8.19 -0.74 -11.50
CA ASN A 60 8.37 -1.39 -10.21
C ASN A 60 7.27 -0.96 -9.22
N ALA A 61 7.04 0.34 -9.11
CA ALA A 61 6.00 0.91 -8.25
C ALA A 61 4.59 0.51 -8.73
N VAL A 62 4.36 0.44 -10.05
CA VAL A 62 3.09 -0.05 -10.62
C VAL A 62 2.86 -1.52 -10.26
N ARG A 63 3.87 -2.38 -10.44
CA ARG A 63 3.81 -3.81 -10.09
C ARG A 63 3.55 -4.01 -8.61
N LEU A 64 4.27 -3.30 -7.73
CA LEU A 64 4.08 -3.39 -6.28
C LEU A 64 2.65 -3.03 -5.87
N ARG A 65 2.06 -1.99 -6.47
CA ARG A 65 0.68 -1.57 -6.18
C ARG A 65 -0.41 -2.54 -6.64
N GLN A 66 -0.11 -3.52 -7.48
CA GLN A 66 -1.06 -4.61 -7.76
C GLN A 66 -1.36 -5.44 -6.49
N SER A 67 -0.46 -5.42 -5.52
CA SER A 67 -0.61 -6.06 -4.20
C SER A 67 -0.71 -5.03 -3.06
N ALA A 68 -1.34 -3.87 -3.29
CA ALA A 68 -1.37 -2.74 -2.36
C ALA A 68 -1.75 -3.13 -0.90
N PRO A 69 -0.79 -3.29 0.04
CA PRO A 69 -1.07 -3.76 1.39
C PRO A 69 -1.52 -2.62 2.32
N PHE A 70 -1.60 -1.40 1.82
CA PHE A 70 -2.13 -0.24 2.55
C PHE A 70 -3.65 -0.05 2.36
N VAL A 71 -4.36 -1.05 1.81
CA VAL A 71 -5.83 -1.06 1.77
C VAL A 71 -6.44 -1.11 3.18
N GLY A 72 -7.64 -0.55 3.32
CA GLY A 72 -8.37 -0.49 4.59
C GLY A 72 -8.09 0.74 5.45
N LEU A 73 -7.11 1.57 5.09
CA LEU A 73 -6.89 2.88 5.73
C LEU A 73 -8.00 3.88 5.41
N LEU A 74 -8.47 3.90 4.17
CA LEU A 74 -9.58 4.77 3.77
C LEU A 74 -10.92 4.05 3.95
N PRO A 75 -11.99 4.77 4.34
CA PRO A 75 -13.35 4.24 4.33
C PRO A 75 -13.74 3.71 2.94
N LYS A 76 -14.53 2.64 2.89
CA LYS A 76 -14.95 1.99 1.64
C LYS A 76 -15.61 2.96 0.66
N GLU A 77 -16.51 3.82 1.14
CA GLU A 77 -17.19 4.84 0.33
C GLU A 77 -16.19 5.81 -0.31
N GLN A 78 -15.13 6.17 0.41
CA GLN A 78 -14.10 7.04 -0.12
C GLN A 78 -13.25 6.35 -1.19
N VAL A 79 -12.88 5.09 -0.97
CA VAL A 79 -12.16 4.29 -1.97
C VAL A 79 -13.00 4.15 -3.24
N ARG A 80 -14.31 3.88 -3.11
CA ARG A 80 -15.24 3.78 -4.22
C ARG A 80 -15.25 5.05 -5.07
N LYS A 81 -15.45 6.22 -4.44
CA LYS A 81 -15.44 7.51 -5.12
C LYS A 81 -14.13 7.76 -5.88
N LEU A 82 -12.99 7.49 -5.25
CA LEU A 82 -11.67 7.66 -5.87
C LEU A 82 -11.43 6.73 -7.06
N ASN A 83 -12.05 5.55 -7.08
CA ASN A 83 -11.94 4.61 -8.19
C ASN A 83 -12.86 5.02 -9.35
N GLU A 84 -14.07 5.51 -9.06
CA GLU A 84 -14.99 6.06 -10.06
C GLU A 84 -14.37 7.28 -10.78
N GLU A 85 -13.74 8.19 -10.02
CA GLU A 85 -13.02 9.35 -10.57
C GLU A 85 -11.79 9.00 -11.43
N ALA A 86 -11.19 7.82 -11.23
CA ALA A 86 -10.01 7.38 -11.98
C ALA A 86 -10.36 6.57 -13.24
N ALA A 87 -11.61 6.09 -13.34
CA ALA A 87 -12.10 5.30 -14.46
C ALA A 87 -12.87 6.13 -15.50
N GLY A 88 -13.30 7.34 -15.13
CA GLY A 88 -13.85 8.35 -16.05
C GLY A 88 -12.78 9.25 -16.62
#